data_AF-A0AAF0DYU7-F1
#
_entry.id   AF-A0AAF0DYU7-F1
#
_cell.length_a   1.000
_cell.length_b   1.000
_cell.length_c   1.000
_cell.angle_alpha   90.00
_cell.angle_beta   90.00
_cell.angle_gamma   90.00
#
_symmetry.space_group_name_H-M   'P 1'
#
loop_
_entity.id
_entity.type
_entity.pdbx_description
1 polymer ?
#
loop_
_entity_poly.entity_id
_entity_poly.type
_entity_poly.pdbx_seq_one_letter_code
_entity_poly.pdbx_strand_id
1 'polypeptide(L)'
;MGAQSSRPVEAPASPPPPARRDFDYLVREELALQAASVPQAEIPSCLTLFDKWLACYALGPQFKNAYRFGEIADCAPRKEDFKFCLTLRRLDPEARRHEYLLRRAEALAHRRKGHHTSEAVWEMRRDPLLDPDFVDPDYPPPA
;
A
#
# COMPACT_ATOMS: atom_id res chain seq x y z
N MET A 1 33.95 19.73 -34.86
CA MET A 1 34.31 19.09 -33.57
C MET A 1 33.87 20.02 -32.46
N GLY A 2 32.63 19.86 -31.98
CA GLY A 2 32.09 20.65 -30.86
C GLY A 2 31.50 19.68 -29.85
N ALA A 3 32.23 19.41 -28.77
CA ALA A 3 31.76 18.58 -27.67
C ALA A 3 30.85 19.43 -26.79
N GLN A 4 29.55 19.12 -26.77
CA GLN A 4 28.63 19.69 -25.79
C GLN A 4 28.84 18.97 -24.47
N SER A 5 29.41 19.67 -23.49
CA SER A 5 29.57 19.20 -22.12
C SER A 5 28.21 19.28 -21.41
N SER A 6 27.53 18.15 -21.25
CA SER A 6 26.35 18.03 -20.39
C SER A 6 26.78 18.21 -18.93
N ARG A 7 26.20 19.22 -18.26
CA ARG A 7 26.32 19.39 -16.81
C ARG A 7 25.47 18.31 -16.11
N PRO A 8 25.96 17.68 -15.03
CA PRO A 8 25.08 16.89 -14.19
C PRO A 8 24.04 17.81 -13.56
N VAL A 9 22.77 17.42 -13.65
CA VAL A 9 21.68 18.04 -12.90
C VAL A 9 21.92 17.71 -11.44
N GLU A 10 22.20 18.75 -10.65
CA GLU A 10 22.35 18.65 -9.21
C GLU A 10 20.99 18.28 -8.62
N ALA A 11 20.92 17.11 -8.00
CA ALA A 11 19.73 16.67 -7.26
C ALA A 11 19.48 17.67 -6.12
N PRO A 12 18.24 18.15 -5.92
CA PRO A 12 17.95 18.98 -4.75
C PRO A 12 18.32 18.19 -3.49
N ALA A 13 19.00 18.87 -2.58
CA ALA A 13 19.41 18.32 -1.30
C ALA A 13 18.19 17.72 -0.59
N SER A 14 18.31 16.45 -0.21
CA SER A 14 17.28 15.73 0.53
C SER A 14 16.92 16.49 1.81
N PRO A 15 15.62 16.68 2.10
CA PRO A 15 15.22 17.26 3.37
C PRO A 15 15.72 16.39 4.52
N PRO A 16 16.09 16.99 5.67
CA PRO A 16 16.53 16.23 6.84
C PRO A 16 15.46 15.20 7.24
N PRO A 17 15.86 14.00 7.68
CA PRO A 17 14.91 12.96 8.03
C PRO A 17 13.92 13.50 9.07
N PRO A 18 12.61 13.44 8.83
CA PRO A 18 11.63 13.97 9.77
C PRO A 18 11.74 13.19 11.09
N ALA A 19 11.87 13.93 12.19
CA ALA A 19 11.76 13.40 13.54
C ALA A 19 10.49 12.54 13.65
N ARG A 20 10.59 11.34 14.26
CA ARG A 20 9.51 10.34 14.47
C ARG A 20 8.30 10.55 13.55
N ARG A 21 8.35 9.95 12.35
CA ARG A 21 7.30 10.04 11.31
C ARG A 21 5.90 9.99 11.92
N ASP A 22 5.17 11.09 11.81
CA ASP A 22 3.78 11.17 12.24
C ASP A 22 2.93 10.18 11.45
N PHE A 23 1.88 9.66 12.07
CA PHE A 23 1.02 8.66 11.43
C PHE A 23 0.42 9.20 10.13
N ASP A 24 -0.05 10.45 10.14
CA ASP A 24 -0.65 11.09 8.97
C ASP A 24 0.34 11.25 7.81
N TYR A 25 1.63 11.46 8.12
CA TYR A 25 2.69 11.50 7.11
C TYR A 25 2.84 10.13 6.44
N LEU A 26 2.92 9.07 7.24
CA LEU A 26 3.02 7.69 6.74
C LEU A 26 1.81 7.31 5.89
N VAL A 27 0.61 7.71 6.29
CA VAL A 27 -0.61 7.46 5.51
C VAL A 27 -0.53 8.12 4.14
N ARG A 28 -0.11 9.40 4.04
CA ARG A 28 0.04 10.08 2.74
C ARG A 28 1.11 9.45 1.86
N GLU A 29 2.24 9.06 2.45
CA GLU A 29 3.33 8.36 1.74
C GLU A 29 2.83 7.02 1.18
N GLU A 30 2.15 6.21 2.01
CA GLU A 30 1.55 4.95 1.57
C GLU A 30 0.45 5.12 0.53
N LEU A 31 -0.34 6.18 0.63
CA LEU A 31 -1.41 6.47 -0.32
C LEU A 31 -0.81 6.76 -1.71
N ALA A 32 0.23 7.59 -1.80
CA ALA A 32 0.95 7.84 -3.05
C ALA A 32 1.54 6.53 -3.65
N LEU A 33 2.18 5.70 -2.82
CA LEU A 33 2.73 4.41 -3.24
C LEU A 33 1.65 3.43 -3.74
N GLN A 34 0.48 3.43 -3.11
CA GLN A 34 -0.63 2.57 -3.53
C GLN A 34 -1.34 3.08 -4.76
N ALA A 35 -1.51 4.39 -4.90
CA ALA A 35 -2.07 4.99 -6.10
C ALA A 35 -1.20 4.67 -7.33
N ALA A 36 0.13 4.70 -7.18
CA ALA A 36 1.08 4.35 -8.22
C ALA A 36 1.09 2.85 -8.57
N SER A 37 0.94 1.97 -7.57
CA SER A 37 1.00 0.51 -7.77
C SER A 37 -0.31 -0.15 -8.16
N VAL A 38 -1.46 0.47 -7.87
CA VAL A 38 -2.80 -0.10 -8.12
C VAL A 38 -3.50 0.70 -9.23
N PRO A 39 -3.53 0.20 -10.47
CA PRO A 39 -4.28 0.85 -11.53
C PRO A 39 -5.79 0.80 -11.24
N GLN A 40 -6.53 1.80 -11.73
CA GLN A 40 -7.97 1.95 -11.43
C GLN A 40 -8.81 0.70 -11.77
N ALA A 41 -8.43 -0.01 -12.83
CA ALA A 41 -9.12 -1.20 -13.31
C ALA A 41 -8.93 -2.44 -12.40
N GLU A 42 -7.95 -2.43 -11.50
CA GLU A 42 -7.59 -3.60 -10.66
C GLU A 42 -8.26 -3.62 -9.30
N ILE A 43 -9.12 -2.66 -8.96
CA ILE A 43 -9.87 -2.69 -7.69
C ILE A 43 -10.74 -3.95 -7.66
N PRO A 44 -10.50 -4.88 -6.72
CA PRO A 44 -11.14 -6.18 -6.73
C PRO A 44 -12.65 -6.04 -6.52
N SER A 45 -13.44 -6.76 -7.33
CA SER A 45 -14.89 -6.83 -7.13
C SER A 45 -15.23 -7.53 -5.81
N CYS A 46 -16.38 -7.23 -5.21
CA CYS A 46 -16.76 -7.87 -3.96
C CYS A 46 -16.90 -9.39 -4.07
N LEU A 47 -17.24 -9.90 -5.27
CA LEU A 47 -17.26 -11.34 -5.53
C LEU A 47 -15.85 -11.94 -5.47
N THR A 48 -14.85 -11.26 -6.03
CA THR A 48 -13.46 -11.76 -5.94
C THR A 48 -12.95 -11.80 -4.49
N LEU A 49 -13.38 -10.84 -3.65
CA LEU A 49 -13.04 -10.85 -2.22
C LEU A 49 -13.79 -11.93 -1.45
N PHE A 50 -15.05 -12.20 -1.83
CA PHE A 50 -15.83 -13.32 -1.31
C PHE A 50 -15.17 -14.67 -1.63
N ASP A 51 -14.74 -14.87 -2.87
CA ASP A 51 -14.06 -16.10 -3.28
C ASP A 51 -12.75 -16.29 -2.50
N LYS A 52 -11.97 -15.21 -2.28
CA LYS A 52 -10.75 -15.25 -1.46
C LYS A 52 -11.05 -15.61 0.00
N TRP A 53 -12.18 -15.16 0.53
CA TRP A 53 -12.63 -15.49 1.88
C TRP A 53 -13.03 -16.96 1.98
N LEU A 54 -13.85 -17.48 1.08
CA LEU A 54 -14.21 -18.90 1.04
C LEU A 54 -13.00 -19.81 0.81
N ALA A 55 -12.10 -19.42 -0.08
CA ALA A 55 -10.87 -20.16 -0.35
C ALA A 55 -9.96 -20.27 0.89
N CYS A 56 -10.06 -19.34 1.85
CA CYS A 56 -9.34 -19.44 3.11
C CYS A 56 -9.89 -20.57 3.99
N TYR A 57 -11.22 -20.76 4.02
CA TYR A 57 -11.85 -21.83 4.79
C TYR A 57 -11.79 -23.21 4.10
N ALA A 58 -11.33 -23.27 2.87
CA ALA A 58 -11.15 -24.54 2.19
C ALA A 58 -10.17 -25.45 2.97
N LEU A 59 -10.49 -26.75 3.01
CA LEU A 59 -9.72 -27.75 3.77
C LEU A 59 -8.26 -27.83 3.33
N GLY A 60 -7.96 -27.64 2.03
CA GLY A 60 -6.60 -27.73 1.49
C GLY A 60 -5.65 -26.67 2.08
N PRO A 61 -5.95 -25.36 1.93
CA PRO A 61 -5.17 -24.30 2.55
C PRO A 61 -5.05 -24.42 4.07
N GLN A 62 -6.14 -24.80 4.75
CA GLN A 62 -6.14 -24.98 6.21
C GLN A 62 -5.22 -26.12 6.65
N PHE A 63 -5.24 -27.25 5.93
CA PHE A 63 -4.33 -28.36 6.18
C PHE A 63 -2.86 -27.95 5.99
N LYS A 64 -2.55 -27.20 4.92
CA LYS A 64 -1.19 -26.69 4.69
C LYS A 64 -0.73 -25.74 5.80
N ASN A 65 -1.64 -24.93 6.33
CA ASN A 65 -1.33 -24.00 7.41
C ASN A 65 -1.06 -24.75 8.72
N ALA A 66 -1.92 -25.71 9.06
CA ALA A 66 -1.73 -26.58 10.22
C ALA A 66 -0.43 -27.38 10.12
N TYR A 67 -0.07 -27.90 8.94
CA TYR A 67 1.18 -28.61 8.74
C TYR A 67 2.42 -27.73 8.92
N ARG A 68 2.39 -26.47 8.47
CA ARG A 68 3.56 -25.57 8.52
C ARG A 68 3.72 -24.85 9.84
N PHE A 69 2.62 -24.39 10.42
CA PHE A 69 2.62 -23.49 11.57
C PHE A 69 1.98 -24.11 12.82
N GLY A 70 1.37 -25.30 12.70
CA GLY A 70 0.69 -25.97 13.82
C GLY A 70 -0.69 -25.42 14.16
N GLU A 71 -1.17 -24.40 13.43
CA GLU A 71 -2.40 -23.68 13.72
C GLU A 71 -3.32 -23.57 12.51
N ILE A 72 -4.62 -23.43 12.76
CA ILE A 72 -5.62 -23.11 11.74
C ILE A 72 -5.37 -21.66 11.27
N ALA A 73 -5.46 -21.42 9.96
CA ALA A 73 -5.21 -20.09 9.40
C ALA A 73 -6.31 -19.11 9.84
N ASP A 74 -5.92 -17.94 10.31
CA ASP A 74 -6.85 -16.86 10.60
C ASP A 74 -7.41 -16.26 9.29
N CYS A 75 -8.72 -16.44 9.10
CA CYS A 75 -9.47 -15.93 7.95
C CYS A 75 -10.20 -14.61 8.24
N ALA A 76 -10.07 -14.03 9.44
CA ALA A 76 -10.73 -12.77 9.80
C ALA A 76 -10.36 -11.59 8.89
N PRO A 77 -9.09 -11.36 8.50
CA PRO A 77 -8.74 -10.22 7.64
C PRO A 77 -9.45 -10.27 6.28
N ARG A 78 -9.57 -11.46 5.67
CA ARG A 78 -10.27 -11.64 4.40
C ARG A 78 -11.77 -11.41 4.50
N LYS A 79 -12.35 -11.76 5.66
CA LYS A 79 -13.77 -11.49 5.97
C LYS A 79 -14.02 -9.98 6.08
N GLU A 80 -13.11 -9.25 6.70
CA GLU A 80 -13.17 -7.79 6.85
C GLU A 80 -13.05 -7.08 5.49
N ASP A 81 -12.16 -7.55 4.62
CA ASP A 81 -12.07 -7.09 3.23
C ASP A 81 -13.40 -7.22 2.49
N PHE A 82 -14.04 -8.38 2.59
CA PHE A 82 -15.34 -8.62 1.99
C PHE A 82 -16.43 -7.70 2.57
N LYS A 83 -16.51 -7.58 3.91
CA LYS A 83 -17.49 -6.71 4.58
C LYS A 83 -17.36 -5.25 4.15
N PHE A 84 -16.12 -4.75 4.08
CA PHE A 84 -15.87 -3.39 3.64
C PHE A 84 -16.22 -3.16 2.17
N CYS A 85 -16.00 -4.15 1.31
CA CYS A 85 -16.46 -4.02 -0.08
C CYS A 85 -17.98 -3.85 -0.16
N LEU A 86 -18.73 -4.56 0.69
CA LEU A 86 -20.19 -4.40 0.76
C LEU A 86 -20.61 -3.00 1.21
N THR A 87 -19.86 -2.36 2.13
CA THR A 87 -20.15 -0.98 2.55
C THR A 87 -19.86 0.02 1.44
N LEU A 88 -18.84 -0.25 0.60
CA LEU A 88 -18.47 0.62 -0.52
C LEU A 88 -19.35 0.49 -1.77
N ARG A 89 -20.24 -0.51 -1.84
CA ARG A 89 -21.03 -0.81 -3.05
C ARG A 89 -21.91 0.36 -3.54
N ARG A 90 -22.29 1.27 -2.64
CA ARG A 90 -23.19 2.39 -2.94
C ARG A 90 -22.44 3.66 -3.40
N LEU A 91 -21.11 3.67 -3.33
CA LEU A 91 -20.30 4.83 -3.69
C LEU A 91 -19.99 4.83 -5.19
N ASP A 92 -19.73 6.02 -5.71
CA ASP A 92 -19.19 6.23 -7.06
C ASP A 92 -17.85 5.53 -7.24
N PRO A 93 -17.47 5.14 -8.47
CA PRO A 93 -16.25 4.38 -8.73
C PRO A 93 -14.98 5.10 -8.27
N GLU A 94 -14.93 6.42 -8.38
CA GLU A 94 -13.81 7.26 -7.91
C GLU A 94 -13.74 7.32 -6.38
N ALA A 95 -14.89 7.57 -5.73
CA ALA A 95 -14.98 7.58 -4.27
C ALA A 95 -14.65 6.20 -3.68
N ARG A 96 -15.08 5.11 -4.34
CA ARG A 96 -14.72 3.74 -3.98
C ARG A 96 -13.21 3.50 -4.09
N ARG A 97 -12.55 4.03 -5.13
CA ARG A 97 -11.08 3.96 -5.27
C ARG A 97 -10.40 4.66 -4.12
N HIS A 98 -10.82 5.89 -3.82
CA HIS A 98 -10.26 6.69 -2.75
C HIS A 98 -10.32 5.97 -1.40
N GLU A 99 -11.51 5.52 -1.00
CA GLU A 99 -11.73 4.80 0.26
C GLU A 99 -10.95 3.48 0.34
N TYR A 100 -10.84 2.77 -0.79
CA TYR A 100 -10.05 1.53 -0.86
C TYR A 100 -8.56 1.79 -0.62
N LEU A 101 -8.00 2.80 -1.29
CA LEU A 101 -6.59 3.19 -1.13
C LEU A 101 -6.33 3.71 0.28
N LEU A 102 -7.21 4.57 0.81
CA LEU A 102 -7.07 5.16 2.13
C LEU A 102 -7.00 4.08 3.23
N ARG A 103 -7.99 3.17 3.27
CA ARG A 103 -8.00 2.08 4.26
C ARG A 103 -6.73 1.24 4.21
N ARG A 104 -6.25 0.94 3.01
CA ARG A 104 -5.06 0.11 2.83
C ARG A 104 -3.79 0.89 3.18
N ALA A 105 -3.73 2.19 2.93
CA ALA A 105 -2.67 3.09 3.37
C ALA A 105 -2.61 3.18 4.89
N GLU A 106 -3.75 3.34 5.57
CA GLU A 106 -3.86 3.31 7.03
C GLU A 106 -3.38 1.98 7.63
N ALA A 107 -3.82 0.86 7.05
CA ALA A 107 -3.41 -0.47 7.51
C ALA A 107 -1.90 -0.70 7.38
N LEU A 108 -1.28 -0.20 6.31
CA LEU A 108 0.19 -0.26 6.13
C LEU A 108 0.91 0.72 7.04
N ALA A 109 0.42 1.95 7.20
CA ALA A 109 0.97 2.93 8.12
C ALA A 109 0.98 2.40 9.57
N HIS A 110 -0.09 1.73 10.00
CA HIS A 110 -0.14 1.04 11.29
C HIS A 110 0.90 -0.06 11.42
N ARG A 111 1.09 -0.87 10.37
CA ARG A 111 2.11 -1.93 10.36
C ARG A 111 3.51 -1.33 10.42
N ARG A 112 3.81 -0.30 9.62
CA ARG A 112 5.09 0.41 9.57
C ARG A 112 5.48 1.03 10.90
N LYS A 113 4.52 1.61 11.61
CA LYS A 113 4.71 2.19 12.96
C LYS A 113 5.01 1.15 14.04
N GLY A 114 4.79 -0.13 13.79
CA GLY A 114 5.07 -1.22 14.73
C GLY A 114 6.57 -1.40 15.01
N HIS A 115 6.90 -1.96 16.17
CA HIS A 115 8.29 -2.15 16.62
C HIS A 115 9.07 -3.27 15.89
N HIS A 116 8.40 -4.07 15.06
CA HIS A 116 8.98 -5.23 14.37
C HIS A 116 9.11 -5.01 12.85
N THR A 117 9.32 -3.77 12.42
CA THR A 117 9.50 -3.44 11.00
C THR A 117 10.95 -3.15 10.67
N SER A 118 11.33 -3.40 9.42
CA SER A 118 12.66 -3.07 8.91
C SER A 118 12.98 -1.58 9.01
N GLU A 119 11.96 -0.72 9.09
CA GLU A 119 12.11 0.73 9.24
C GLU A 119 12.64 1.16 10.61
N ALA A 120 12.66 0.26 11.59
CA ALA A 120 13.35 0.50 12.87
C ALA A 120 14.88 0.51 12.72
N VAL A 121 15.41 -0.13 11.67
CA VAL A 121 16.85 -0.27 11.42
C VAL A 121 17.28 0.48 10.15
N TRP A 122 16.42 0.51 9.13
CA TRP A 122 16.74 1.03 7.80
C TRP A 122 15.81 2.18 7.41
N GLU A 123 16.40 3.27 6.93
CA GLU A 123 15.61 4.37 6.37
C GLU A 123 15.18 4.07 4.92
N MET A 124 13.88 4.24 4.64
CA MET A 124 13.33 4.14 3.29
C MET A 124 13.95 5.20 2.36
N ARG A 125 14.32 4.80 1.14
CA ARG A 125 14.85 5.70 0.11
C ARG A 125 13.73 6.62 -0.42
N ARG A 126 14.00 7.92 -0.47
CA ARG A 126 13.05 8.97 -0.91
C ARG A 126 13.44 9.69 -2.20
N ASP A 127 14.68 9.53 -2.65
CA ASP A 127 15.19 10.15 -3.87
C ASP A 127 15.52 9.10 -4.95
N PRO A 128 14.72 9.01 -6.03
CA PRO A 128 13.30 9.36 -6.10
C PRO A 128 12.43 8.30 -5.39
N LEU A 129 11.33 8.72 -4.76
CA LEU A 129 10.41 7.82 -4.07
C LEU A 129 9.56 7.00 -5.05
N LEU A 130 9.13 7.67 -6.13
CA LEU A 130 8.35 7.10 -7.21
C LEU A 130 8.99 7.53 -8.53
N ASP A 131 9.00 6.62 -9.50
CA ASP A 131 9.33 6.98 -10.87
C ASP A 131 8.27 7.93 -11.43
N PRO A 132 8.66 8.98 -12.18
CA PRO A 132 7.75 10.03 -12.64
C PRO A 132 6.59 9.51 -13.51
N ASP A 133 6.76 8.35 -14.16
CA ASP A 133 5.75 7.74 -15.03
C ASP A 133 4.56 7.14 -14.27
N PHE A 134 4.73 6.84 -12.97
CA PHE A 134 3.69 6.17 -12.14
C PHE A 134 3.06 7.10 -11.09
N VAL A 135 3.41 8.39 -11.08
CA VAL A 135 2.85 9.34 -10.13
C VAL A 135 1.42 9.69 -10.52
N ASP A 136 0.47 9.34 -9.65
CA ASP A 136 -0.93 9.74 -9.81
C ASP A 136 -1.11 11.20 -9.34
N PRO A 137 -1.59 12.13 -10.19
CA PRO A 137 -1.73 13.54 -9.83
C PRO A 137 -2.71 13.79 -8.68
N ASP A 138 -3.65 12.87 -8.44
CA ASP A 138 -4.64 12.98 -7.36
C ASP A 138 -4.02 12.76 -5.97
N TYR A 139 -2.86 12.10 -5.90
CA TYR A 139 -2.22 11.65 -4.66
C TYR A 139 -0.73 11.96 -4.64
N PRO A 140 -0.34 13.24 -4.48
CA PRO A 140 1.07 13.62 -4.47
C PRO A 140 1.77 13.06 -3.23
N PRO A 141 3.02 12.56 -3.37
CA PRO A 141 3.81 12.15 -2.22
C PRO A 141 4.09 13.35 -1.30
N PRO A 142 4.17 13.12 0.03
CA PRO A 142 4.53 14.18 0.96
C PRO A 142 5.97 14.65 0.71
N ALA A 143 6.21 15.96 0.88
CA ALA A 143 7.54 16.56 0.81
C ALA A 143 8.48 16.09 1.91
#